data_AF-A0A960SPW2-F1
#
_entry.id   AF-A0A960SPW2-F1
#
_cell.length_a   1.000
_cell.length_b   1.000
_cell.length_c   1.000
_cell.angle_alpha   90.00
_cell.angle_beta   90.00
_cell.angle_gamma   90.00
#
_symmetry.space_group_name_H-M   'P 1'
#
loop_
_entity.id
_entity.type
_entity.pdbx_description
1 polymer ?
#
loop_
_entity_poly.entity_id
_entity_poly.type
_entity_poly.pdbx_seq_one_letter_code
_entity_poly.pdbx_strand_id
1 'polypeptide(L)' 'MLETPANARMTPENEPLRVFVLEDDAPTREHLRALLHPASGFTCVGEAANAKQALNLLPELRPDVVL' A
#
# COMPACT_ATOMS: atom_id res chain seq x y z
N MET A 1 -13.15 -28.74 -1.62
CA MET A 1 -12.00 -28.25 -2.38
C MET A 1 -12.38 -26.88 -2.93
N LEU A 2 -12.13 -25.82 -2.15
CA LEU A 2 -12.39 -24.45 -2.58
C LEU A 2 -11.04 -23.87 -2.97
N GLU A 3 -10.88 -23.52 -4.25
CA GLU A 3 -9.65 -22.93 -4.76
C GLU A 3 -9.47 -21.56 -4.13
N THR A 4 -8.41 -21.40 -3.35
CA THR A 4 -7.99 -20.13 -2.79
C THR A 4 -7.49 -19.25 -3.96
N PRO A 5 -8.00 -18.02 -4.14
CA PRO A 5 -7.50 -17.15 -5.20
C PRO A 5 -6.01 -16.89 -4.97
N ALA A 6 -5.19 -17.20 -5.98
CA ALA A 6 -3.73 -17.21 -5.97
C ALA A 6 -3.06 -15.83 -5.81
N ASN A 7 -3.77 -14.83 -5.25
CA ASN A 7 -3.33 -13.43 -5.27
C ASN A 7 -3.19 -12.77 -3.89
N ALA A 8 -3.42 -13.48 -2.79
CA ALA A 8 -2.99 -13.02 -1.47
C ALA A 8 -1.62 -13.61 -1.19
N ARG A 9 -0.56 -12.80 -1.31
CA ARG A 9 0.71 -13.15 -0.66
C ARG A 9 0.40 -13.30 0.83
N MET A 10 0.57 -14.51 1.35
CA MET A 10 0.70 -14.70 2.79
C MET A 10 1.98 -13.98 3.18
N THR A 11 1.86 -12.78 3.76
CA THR A 11 3.00 -12.19 4.46
C THR A 11 3.42 -13.21 5.51
N PRO A 12 4.71 -13.53 5.66
CA PRO A 12 5.13 -14.28 6.85
C PRO A 12 4.53 -13.55 8.05
N GLU A 13 4.00 -14.27 9.03
CA GLU A 13 3.04 -13.78 10.05
C GLU A 13 3.54 -12.58 10.92
N ASN A 14 4.68 -12.00 10.56
CA ASN A 14 5.41 -10.95 11.24
C ASN A 14 5.98 -9.83 10.32
N GLU A 15 5.74 -9.82 9.00
CA GLU A 15 6.19 -8.71 8.13
C GLU A 15 5.11 -7.62 7.97
N PRO A 16 5.46 -6.33 8.13
CA PRO A 16 4.51 -5.24 7.92
C PRO A 16 4.00 -5.20 6.47
N LEU A 17 2.68 -5.06 6.30
CA LEU A 17 2.05 -4.96 4.99
C LEU A 17 2.52 -3.70 4.25
N ARG A 18 2.95 -3.86 3.01
CA ARG A 18 3.44 -2.75 2.18
C ARG A 18 2.26 -2.03 1.55
N VAL A 19 2.03 -0.79 1.97
CA VAL A 19 0.89 0.03 1.53
C VAL A 19 1.37 1.14 0.61
N PHE A 20 0.68 1.36 -0.51
CA PHE A 20 0.85 2.54 -1.36
C PHE A 20 -0.41 3.40 -1.28
N VAL A 21 -0.27 4.73 -1.17
CA VAL A 21 -1.41 5.65 -1.07
C VAL A 21 -1.63 6.40 -2.38
N LEU A 22 -2.81 6.26 -2.98
CA LEU A 22 -3.26 7.00 -4.16
C LEU A 22 -4.42 7.93 -3.78
N GLU A 23 -4.09 9.19 -3.50
CA GLU A 23 -5.04 10.17 -2.97
C GLU A 23 -4.74 11.54 -3.59
N ASP A 24 -5.73 12.17 -4.22
CA ASP A 24 -5.55 13.42 -4.95
C ASP A 24 -5.56 14.65 -4.03
N ASP A 25 -6.22 14.56 -2.87
CA ASP A 25 -6.21 15.59 -1.84
C ASP A 25 -4.98 15.48 -0.93
N ALA A 26 -4.10 16.48 -0.98
CA ALA A 26 -2.84 16.47 -0.22
C ALA A 26 -3.03 16.37 1.31
N PRO A 27 -3.96 17.11 1.95
CA PRO A 27 -4.28 16.92 3.37
C PRO A 27 -4.71 15.50 3.72
N THR A 28 -5.59 14.89 2.92
CA THR A 28 -6.06 13.52 3.15
C THR A 28 -4.92 12.51 2.99
N ARG A 29 -4.07 12.68 1.97
CA ARG A 29 -2.89 11.83 1.74
C ARG A 29 -1.92 11.87 2.92
N GLU A 30 -1.64 13.07 3.45
CA GLU A 30 -0.79 13.24 4.64
C GLU A 30 -1.43 12.57 5.87
N HIS A 31 -2.75 12.72 6.04
CA HIS A 31 -3.47 12.08 7.14
C HIS A 31 -3.37 10.55 7.08
N LEU A 32 -3.55 9.96 5.91
CA LEU A 32 -3.40 8.51 5.69
C LEU A 32 -1.97 8.04 6.03
N ARG A 33 -0.95 8.79 5.61
CA ARG A 33 0.44 8.49 5.98
C ARG A 33 0.67 8.54 7.49
N ALA A 34 0.13 9.55 8.16
CA ALA A 34 0.24 9.71 9.61
C ALA A 34 -0.43 8.56 10.36
N LEU A 35 -1.55 8.02 9.85
CA LEU A 35 -2.22 6.85 10.43
C LEU A 35 -1.43 5.55 10.22
N LEU A 36 -0.78 5.40 9.06
CA LEU A 36 0.00 4.20 8.73
C LEU A 36 1.35 4.15 9.47
N HIS A 37 1.96 5.29 9.78
CA HIS A 37 3.27 5.35 10.41
C HIS A 37 3.39 4.69 11.81
N PRO A 38 2.46 4.89 12.77
CA PRO A 38 2.55 4.28 14.09
C PRO A 38 2.11 2.81 14.12
N ALA A 39 1.49 2.30 13.06
CA ALA A 39 0.93 0.96 13.04
C ALA A 39 1.98 -0.08 12.59
N SER A 40 2.51 -0.86 13.53
CA SER A 40 3.57 -1.85 13.28
C SER A 40 3.23 -2.93 12.24
N GLY A 41 1.94 -3.12 11.93
CA GLY A 41 1.47 -4.02 10.88
C GLY A 41 1.53 -3.46 9.47
N PHE A 42 1.94 -2.20 9.28
CA PHE A 42 1.95 -1.54 7.98
C PHE A 42 3.26 -0.79 7.73
N THR A 43 3.58 -0.61 6.46
CA THR A 43 4.65 0.28 6.02
C THR A 43 4.21 0.97 4.74
N CYS A 44 4.12 2.30 4.77
CA CYS A 44 3.82 3.08 3.58
C CYS A 44 5.07 3.13 2.68
N VAL A 45 5.03 2.43 1.55
CA VAL A 45 6.16 2.28 0.62
C VAL A 45 6.19 3.35 -0.46
N GLY A 46 5.12 4.13 -0.62
CA GLY A 46 5.06 5.23 -1.57
C GLY A 46 3.68 5.86 -1.63
N GLU A 47 3.59 6.94 -2.39
CA GLU A 47 2.35 7.68 -2.59
C GLU A 47 2.29 8.34 -3.96
N ALA A 48 1.08 8.64 -4.43
CA ALA A 48 0.84 9.42 -5.64
C ALA A 48 -0.45 10.23 -5.53
N ALA A 49 -0.50 11.36 -6.24
CA ALA A 49 -1.69 12.19 -6.34
C ALA A 49 -2.61 11.80 -7.53
N ASN A 50 -2.17 10.86 -8.37
CA ASN A 50 -2.94 10.41 -9.54
C ASN A 50 -2.41 9.08 -10.10
N ALA A 51 -3.24 8.45 -10.93
CA ALA A 51 -2.94 7.15 -11.53
C ALA A 51 -1.67 7.15 -12.40
N LYS A 52 -1.36 8.25 -13.09
CA LYS A 52 -0.15 8.32 -13.94
C LYS A 52 1.12 8.22 -13.11
N GLN A 53 1.19 8.95 -11.99
CA GLN A 53 2.29 8.84 -11.04
C GLN A 53 2.35 7.43 -10.42
N ALA A 54 1.20 6.89 -9.99
CA ALA A 54 1.13 5.57 -9.40
C ALA A 54 1.63 4.48 -10.37
N LEU A 55 1.20 4.49 -11.62
CA LEU A 55 1.62 3.50 -12.62
C LEU A 55 3.13 3.52 -12.90
N ASN A 56 3.81 4.65 -12.68
CA ASN A 56 5.26 4.72 -12.78
C ASN A 56 5.97 4.11 -11.55
N LEU A 57 5.36 4.21 -10.36
CA LEU A 57 5.97 3.82 -9.08
C LEU A 57 5.63 2.37 -8.67
N LEU A 58 4.41 1.92 -8.94
CA LEU A 58 3.90 0.61 -8.50
C LEU A 58 4.75 -0.59 -8.97
N PRO A 59 5.27 -0.64 -10.23
CA PRO A 59 6.08 -1.77 -10.68
C PRO A 59 7.35 -1.98 -9.85
N GLU A 60 7.99 -0.87 -9.43
CA GLU A 60 9.21 -0.88 -8.61
C GLU A 60 8.87 -1.11 -7.13
N LEU A 61 7.88 -0.38 -6.61
CA LEU A 61 7.55 -0.42 -5.18
C LEU A 61 6.81 -1.68 -4.76
N ARG A 62 6.15 -2.41 -5.67
CA ARG A 62 5.50 -3.70 -5.40
C ARG A 62 4.74 -3.70 -4.05
N PRO A 63 3.79 -2.77 -3.82
CA PRO A 63 2.99 -2.79 -2.61
C PRO A 63 2.09 -4.03 -2.59
N ASP A 64 1.68 -4.44 -1.39
CA ASP A 64 0.72 -5.52 -1.18
C ASP A 64 -0.71 -4.99 -1.32
N VAL A 65 -0.95 -3.73 -0.92
CA VAL A 65 -2.24 -3.05 -1.02
C VAL A 65 -2.03 -1.61 -1.51
N VAL A 66 -2.95 -1.16 -2.37
CA VAL A 66 -3.09 0.24 -2.78
C VAL A 66 -4.37 0.78 -2.13
N LEU A 67 -4.25 1.88 -1.39
CA LEU A 67 -5.36 2.65 -0.83
C LEU A 67 -5.69 3.83 -1.74
#